data_AF-A0A679JGS1-F1
#
_entry.id   AF-A0A679JGS1-F1
#
_cell.length_a   1.000
_cell.length_b   1.000
_cell.length_c   1.000
_cell.angle_alpha   90.00
_cell.angle_beta   90.00
_cell.angle_gamma   90.00
#
_symmetry.space_group_name_H-M   'P 1'
#
loop_
_entity.id
_entity.type
_entity.pdbx_description
1 polymer ?
#
loop_
_entity_poly.entity_id
_entity_poly.type
_entity_poly.pdbx_seq_one_letter_code
_entity_poly.pdbx_strand_id
1 'polypeptide(L)'
;MRGNRKPKEFQMTDITATAGTASTADMLRLLCDRLCPQRRVVHTGDAIYQAGERFGKLYILSSGFFKIVNLAADGREQVVGLKFRGDWLGFDGIADGHYACDAVAMDTGEVWVVPYGALLAACMQHPPLLQLLHAAMSREIAHDRDSLMSVCTLPADARVADFLRYWAESLAERGMRTDQITLRMTRAEIGNYLGMTLETVSRALSRLARDKVIGFAEKGRRDVRIPDVGALSAFVQRCLAPAAPMLQ
;
A
#
# COMPACT_ATOMS: atom_id res chain seq x y z
N MET A 1 39.78 28.97 -47.63
CA MET A 1 39.29 29.21 -46.25
C MET A 1 38.09 28.31 -45.97
N ARG A 2 38.33 27.12 -45.40
CA ARG A 2 37.26 26.20 -44.97
C ARG A 2 37.00 26.43 -43.48
N GLY A 3 35.84 27.00 -43.16
CA GLY A 3 35.42 27.30 -41.79
C GLY A 3 34.93 26.05 -41.08
N ASN A 4 35.69 25.64 -40.06
CA ASN A 4 35.41 24.52 -39.18
C ASN A 4 34.31 24.91 -38.17
N ARG A 5 33.06 24.45 -38.34
CA ARG A 5 32.01 24.56 -37.30
C ARG A 5 32.02 23.29 -36.47
N LYS A 6 32.58 23.37 -35.26
CA LYS A 6 32.38 22.37 -34.20
C LYS A 6 30.88 22.31 -33.83
N PRO A 7 30.31 21.12 -33.58
CA PRO A 7 28.97 21.02 -33.02
C PRO A 7 28.97 21.51 -31.56
N LYS A 8 27.95 22.28 -31.19
CA LYS A 8 27.74 22.76 -29.81
C LYS A 8 27.44 21.56 -28.91
N GLU A 9 28.26 21.38 -27.87
CA GLU A 9 27.97 20.51 -26.74
C GLU A 9 26.63 20.94 -26.11
N PHE A 10 25.66 20.04 -26.17
CA PHE A 10 24.44 20.15 -25.40
C PHE A 10 24.82 19.73 -23.97
N GLN A 11 25.06 20.70 -23.10
CA GLN A 11 25.34 20.43 -21.69
C GLN A 11 24.10 19.80 -21.05
N MET A 12 24.22 18.51 -20.78
CA MET A 12 23.33 17.74 -19.93
C MET A 12 23.65 18.11 -18.48
N THR A 13 23.03 19.17 -17.98
CA THR A 13 23.16 19.56 -16.57
C THR A 13 21.80 20.06 -16.10
N ASP A 14 21.38 19.55 -14.95
CA ASP A 14 20.14 19.80 -14.21
C ASP A 14 18.90 18.94 -14.57
N ILE A 15 19.04 17.61 -14.40
CA ILE A 15 17.89 16.69 -14.15
C ILE A 15 17.90 16.15 -12.70
N THR A 16 18.74 16.70 -11.81
CA THR A 16 18.63 16.44 -10.37
C THR A 16 17.75 17.50 -9.71
N ALA A 17 16.52 17.64 -10.18
CA ALA A 17 15.46 18.21 -9.36
C ALA A 17 14.99 17.08 -8.44
N THR A 18 15.42 17.15 -7.19
CA THR A 18 14.91 16.38 -6.06
C THR A 18 13.40 16.25 -6.18
N ALA A 19 12.91 15.08 -6.59
CA ALA A 19 11.51 14.72 -6.51
C ALA A 19 11.17 14.63 -5.02
N GLY A 20 10.85 15.78 -4.43
CA GLY A 20 10.28 15.85 -3.10
C GLY A 20 9.11 14.90 -3.08
N THR A 21 9.14 13.94 -2.16
CA THR A 21 7.99 13.10 -1.84
C THR A 21 6.87 14.03 -1.42
N ALA A 22 6.02 14.42 -2.37
CA ALA A 22 4.84 15.20 -2.08
C ALA A 22 4.08 14.46 -0.99
N SER A 23 3.82 15.14 0.12
CA SER A 23 3.07 14.54 1.22
C SER A 23 1.73 14.05 0.68
N THR A 24 1.17 12.97 1.25
CA THR A 24 -0.22 12.58 0.97
C THR A 24 -1.17 13.78 1.07
N ALA A 25 -0.90 14.73 1.96
CA ALA A 25 -1.66 15.98 2.07
C ALA A 25 -1.55 16.86 0.81
N ASP A 26 -0.36 17.01 0.24
CA ASP A 26 -0.13 17.82 -0.96
C ASP A 26 -0.80 17.18 -2.18
N MET A 27 -0.73 15.85 -2.29
CA MET A 27 -1.45 15.09 -3.31
C MET A 27 -2.95 15.37 -3.25
N LEU A 28 -3.55 15.17 -2.08
CA LEU A 28 -4.99 15.35 -1.88
C LEU A 28 -5.41 16.80 -2.16
N ARG A 29 -4.59 17.77 -1.74
CA ARG A 29 -4.85 19.19 -2.03
C ARG A 29 -4.84 19.46 -3.53
N LEU A 30 -3.81 18.99 -4.25
CA LEU A 30 -3.69 19.21 -5.68
C LEU A 30 -4.86 18.57 -6.46
N LEU A 31 -5.30 17.37 -6.06
CA LEU A 31 -6.47 16.72 -6.66
C LEU A 31 -7.76 17.52 -6.42
N CYS A 32 -7.97 18.01 -5.20
CA CYS A 32 -9.10 18.88 -4.88
C CYS A 32 -9.11 20.14 -5.74
N ASP A 33 -7.97 20.84 -5.82
CA ASP A 33 -7.86 22.13 -6.51
C ASP A 33 -8.08 22.02 -8.02
N ARG A 34 -7.82 20.85 -8.62
CA ARG A 34 -7.84 20.67 -10.08
C ARG A 34 -9.01 19.84 -10.60
N LEU A 35 -9.54 18.91 -9.80
CA LEU A 35 -10.55 17.96 -10.25
C LEU A 35 -11.88 18.07 -9.49
N CYS A 36 -11.91 18.71 -8.32
CA CYS A 36 -13.09 18.76 -7.45
C CYS A 36 -13.76 17.37 -7.29
N PRO A 37 -13.03 16.35 -6.81
CA PRO A 37 -13.51 14.98 -6.83
C PRO A 37 -14.76 14.81 -5.97
N GLN A 38 -15.69 13.97 -6.45
CA GLN A 38 -16.88 13.64 -5.70
C GLN A 38 -16.51 12.79 -4.48
N ARG A 39 -16.97 13.19 -3.29
CA ARG A 39 -16.77 12.42 -2.06
C ARG A 39 -17.88 11.40 -1.89
N ARG A 40 -17.52 10.17 -1.51
CA ARG A 40 -18.45 9.09 -1.20
C ARG A 40 -18.10 8.52 0.17
N VAL A 41 -19.05 8.62 1.10
CA VAL A 41 -18.98 7.90 2.37
C VAL A 41 -19.26 6.43 2.10
N VAL A 42 -18.50 5.56 2.76
CA VAL A 42 -18.59 4.11 2.63
C VAL A 42 -18.54 3.46 4.00
N HIS A 43 -19.29 2.39 4.16
CA HIS A 43 -19.39 1.62 5.40
C HIS A 43 -18.59 0.32 5.29
N THR A 44 -18.26 -0.26 6.45
CA THR A 44 -17.59 -1.57 6.50
C THR A 44 -18.39 -2.61 5.73
N GLY A 45 -17.73 -3.30 4.80
CA GLY A 45 -18.33 -4.31 3.91
C GLY A 45 -18.75 -3.77 2.55
N ASP A 46 -18.80 -2.45 2.34
CA ASP A 46 -19.18 -1.88 1.04
C ASP A 46 -18.12 -2.19 -0.03
N ALA A 47 -18.58 -2.66 -1.19
CA ALA A 47 -17.76 -2.76 -2.38
C ALA A 47 -17.66 -1.39 -3.07
N ILE A 48 -16.42 -0.96 -3.35
CA ILE A 48 -16.12 0.30 -4.02
C ILE A 48 -16.30 0.17 -5.52
N TYR A 49 -15.86 -0.97 -6.04
CA TYR A 49 -16.08 -1.52 -7.36
C TYR A 49 -15.89 -3.04 -7.26
N GLN A 50 -16.37 -3.76 -8.26
CA GLN A 50 -16.26 -5.22 -8.34
C GLN A 50 -15.48 -5.65 -9.58
N ALA A 51 -14.83 -6.81 -9.48
CA ALA A 51 -14.17 -7.45 -10.60
C ALA A 51 -15.16 -7.65 -11.76
N GLY A 52 -14.73 -7.32 -12.97
CA GLY A 52 -15.55 -7.35 -14.18
C GLY A 52 -16.46 -6.12 -14.38
N GLU A 53 -16.60 -5.22 -13.40
CA GLU A 53 -17.27 -3.94 -13.63
C GLU A 53 -16.45 -3.09 -14.63
N ARG A 54 -17.14 -2.41 -15.55
CA ARG A 54 -16.50 -1.54 -16.55
C ARG A 54 -15.70 -0.43 -15.86
N PHE A 55 -14.44 -0.31 -16.21
CA PHE A 55 -13.55 0.73 -15.73
C PHE A 55 -13.97 2.10 -16.29
N GLY A 56 -13.97 3.10 -15.40
CA GLY A 56 -14.13 4.50 -15.79
C GLY A 56 -13.75 5.50 -14.71
N LYS A 57 -13.42 5.01 -13.50
CA LYS A 57 -13.13 5.84 -12.33
C LYS A 57 -11.92 5.27 -11.59
N LEU A 58 -11.09 6.15 -11.08
CA LEU A 58 -10.16 5.83 -10.00
C LEU A 58 -10.75 6.33 -8.70
N TYR A 59 -10.30 5.73 -7.60
CA TYR A 59 -10.70 6.14 -6.27
C TYR A 59 -9.46 6.48 -5.45
N ILE A 60 -9.54 7.54 -4.64
CA ILE A 60 -8.49 7.87 -3.68
C ILE A 60 -9.07 7.77 -2.29
N LEU A 61 -8.38 7.08 -1.39
CA LEU A 61 -8.84 6.93 -0.02
C LEU A 61 -8.61 8.23 0.74
N SER A 62 -9.68 8.89 1.14
CA SER A 62 -9.59 10.05 2.05
C SER A 62 -9.55 9.57 3.50
N SER A 63 -10.31 8.54 3.86
CA SER A 63 -10.23 7.91 5.18
C SER A 63 -10.70 6.47 5.13
N GLY A 64 -10.39 5.70 6.18
CA GLY A 64 -10.72 4.28 6.27
C GLY A 64 -9.59 3.37 5.83
N PHE A 65 -9.91 2.08 5.79
CA PHE A 65 -9.02 0.97 5.45
C PHE A 65 -9.75 0.03 4.51
N PHE A 66 -9.07 -0.48 3.49
CA PHE A 66 -9.68 -1.25 2.41
C PHE A 66 -8.80 -2.44 2.04
N LYS A 67 -9.43 -3.51 1.58
CA LYS A 67 -8.74 -4.66 1.00
C LYS A 67 -9.06 -4.76 -0.49
N ILE A 68 -8.06 -5.20 -1.26
CA ILE A 68 -8.21 -5.62 -2.64
C ILE A 68 -8.30 -7.13 -2.66
N VAL A 69 -9.36 -7.66 -3.26
CA VAL A 69 -9.63 -9.10 -3.31
C VAL A 69 -9.66 -9.54 -4.75
N ASN A 70 -8.83 -10.52 -5.08
CA ASN A 70 -8.90 -11.23 -6.34
C ASN A 70 -9.72 -12.51 -6.15
N LEU A 71 -10.64 -12.77 -7.07
CA LEU A 71 -11.42 -14.01 -7.09
C LEU A 71 -10.71 -15.01 -8.01
N ALA A 72 -10.20 -16.09 -7.43
CA ALA A 72 -9.64 -17.18 -8.22
C ALA A 72 -10.74 -17.88 -9.03
N ALA A 73 -10.36 -18.52 -10.14
CA ALA A 73 -11.29 -19.24 -11.02
C ALA A 73 -12.04 -20.38 -10.31
N ASP A 74 -11.52 -20.88 -9.19
CA ASP A 74 -12.15 -21.90 -8.34
C ASP A 74 -13.06 -21.32 -7.24
N GLY A 75 -13.32 -20.01 -7.27
CA GLY A 75 -14.19 -19.29 -6.34
C GLY A 75 -13.50 -18.91 -5.02
N ARG A 76 -12.19 -19.17 -4.86
CA ARG A 76 -11.47 -18.72 -3.67
C ARG A 76 -11.16 -17.24 -3.74
N GLU A 77 -11.45 -16.53 -2.65
CA GLU A 77 -11.02 -15.15 -2.47
C GLU A 77 -9.58 -15.10 -1.98
N GLN A 78 -8.78 -14.23 -2.60
CA GLN A 78 -7.43 -13.93 -2.21
C GLN A 78 -7.29 -12.41 -2.00
N VAL A 79 -7.00 -12.00 -0.77
CA VAL A 79 -6.56 -10.64 -0.47
C VAL A 79 -5.19 -10.46 -1.10
N VAL A 80 -5.11 -9.56 -2.08
CA VAL A 80 -3.89 -9.27 -2.85
C VAL A 80 -3.29 -7.92 -2.52
N GLY A 81 -4.04 -7.05 -1.84
CA GLY A 81 -3.55 -5.73 -1.48
C GLY A 81 -4.31 -5.12 -0.31
N LEU A 82 -3.63 -4.26 0.44
CA LEU A 82 -4.20 -3.46 1.50
C LEU A 82 -4.04 -1.99 1.16
N LYS A 83 -5.05 -1.20 1.48
CA LYS A 83 -5.16 0.18 1.06
C LYS A 83 -5.61 1.04 2.22
N PHE A 84 -4.96 2.18 2.35
CA PHE A 84 -5.17 3.13 3.41
C PHE A 84 -5.23 4.56 2.84
N ARG A 85 -5.45 5.57 3.69
CA ARG A 85 -5.60 6.97 3.27
C ARG A 85 -4.50 7.47 2.32
N GLY A 86 -4.85 8.02 1.17
CA GLY A 86 -3.91 8.49 0.15
C GLY A 86 -3.58 7.45 -0.91
N ASP A 87 -3.93 6.19 -0.68
CA ASP A 87 -3.73 5.15 -1.68
C ASP A 87 -4.81 5.26 -2.76
N TRP A 88 -4.43 4.84 -3.95
CA TRP A 88 -5.28 4.82 -5.13
C TRP A 88 -5.88 3.42 -5.28
N LEU A 89 -7.10 3.37 -5.81
CA LEU A 89 -7.77 2.14 -6.21
C LEU A 89 -8.17 2.20 -7.67
N GLY A 90 -8.19 1.04 -8.31
CA GLY A 90 -8.70 0.84 -9.66
C GLY A 90 -7.65 0.92 -10.77
N PHE A 91 -6.36 0.98 -10.44
CA PHE A 91 -5.30 0.98 -11.46
C PHE A 91 -5.30 -0.29 -12.32
N ASP A 92 -5.70 -1.41 -11.72
CA ASP A 92 -5.87 -2.71 -12.36
C ASP A 92 -6.90 -2.69 -13.50
N GLY A 93 -7.84 -1.73 -13.50
CA GLY A 93 -8.84 -1.60 -14.56
C GLY A 93 -8.42 -0.77 -15.78
N ILE A 94 -7.26 -0.09 -15.73
CA ILE A 94 -6.85 0.85 -16.78
C ILE A 94 -6.61 0.15 -18.13
N ALA A 95 -5.89 -0.98 -18.11
CA ALA A 95 -5.43 -1.65 -19.33
C ALA A 95 -6.57 -2.35 -20.08
N ASP A 96 -7.38 -3.12 -19.36
CA ASP A 96 -8.42 -3.99 -19.95
C ASP A 96 -9.82 -3.35 -19.97
N GLY A 97 -9.95 -2.13 -19.43
CA GLY A 97 -11.22 -1.41 -19.37
C GLY A 97 -12.25 -2.00 -18.42
N HIS A 98 -11.84 -2.92 -17.53
CA HIS A 98 -12.66 -3.52 -16.47
C HIS A 98 -11.80 -3.74 -15.23
N TYR A 99 -12.34 -3.52 -14.03
CA TYR A 99 -11.61 -3.81 -12.80
C TYR A 99 -11.30 -5.30 -12.72
N ALA A 100 -10.07 -5.65 -12.34
CA ALA A 100 -9.64 -7.05 -12.25
C ALA A 100 -9.97 -7.64 -10.87
N CYS A 101 -9.98 -6.79 -9.83
CA CYS A 101 -10.23 -7.17 -8.45
C CYS A 101 -11.46 -6.45 -7.87
N ASP A 102 -11.95 -6.95 -6.74
CA ASP A 102 -12.86 -6.21 -5.87
C ASP A 102 -12.07 -5.28 -4.95
N ALA A 103 -12.63 -4.10 -4.66
CA ALA A 103 -12.14 -3.26 -3.57
C ALA A 103 -13.22 -3.13 -2.50
N VAL A 104 -12.93 -3.56 -1.27
CA VAL A 104 -13.92 -3.65 -0.18
C VAL A 104 -13.48 -2.84 1.03
N ALA A 105 -14.39 -2.04 1.57
CA ALA A 105 -14.18 -1.26 2.78
C ALA A 105 -14.10 -2.17 4.02
N MET A 106 -13.04 -2.02 4.80
CA MET A 106 -12.80 -2.75 6.06
C MET A 106 -13.08 -1.87 7.30
N ASP A 107 -13.31 -0.58 7.09
CA ASP A 107 -13.76 0.38 8.09
C ASP A 107 -14.69 1.40 7.44
N THR A 108 -15.51 2.09 8.24
CA THR A 108 -16.27 3.24 7.75
C THR A 108 -15.29 4.37 7.39
N GLY A 109 -15.46 4.95 6.20
CA GLY A 109 -14.52 5.92 5.67
C GLY A 109 -15.09 6.75 4.52
N GLU A 110 -14.19 7.40 3.79
CA GLU A 110 -14.52 8.25 2.66
C GLU A 110 -13.55 7.96 1.52
N VAL A 111 -14.10 7.79 0.31
CA VAL A 111 -13.33 7.72 -0.93
C VAL A 111 -13.67 8.91 -1.83
N TRP A 112 -12.67 9.37 -2.55
CA TRP A 112 -12.80 10.39 -3.59
C TRP A 112 -12.92 9.69 -4.93
N VAL A 113 -14.01 9.95 -5.63
CA VAL A 113 -14.30 9.37 -6.93
C VAL A 113 -13.76 10.31 -8.01
N VAL A 114 -12.84 9.79 -8.83
CA VAL A 114 -12.18 10.54 -9.90
C VAL A 114 -12.47 9.87 -11.24
N PRO A 115 -13.30 10.47 -12.12
CA PRO A 115 -13.47 9.98 -13.48
C PRO A 115 -12.13 9.97 -14.22
N TYR A 116 -11.73 8.81 -14.75
CA TYR A 116 -10.40 8.64 -15.33
C TYR A 116 -10.17 9.56 -16.55
N GLY A 117 -11.20 9.74 -17.40
CA GLY A 117 -11.12 10.66 -18.53
C GLY A 117 -10.91 12.12 -18.11
N ALA A 118 -11.56 12.57 -17.01
CA ALA A 118 -11.36 13.91 -16.48
C ALA A 118 -9.95 14.08 -15.87
N LEU A 119 -9.44 13.05 -15.21
CA LEU A 119 -8.06 13.03 -14.72
C LEU A 119 -7.05 13.17 -15.87
N LEU A 120 -7.20 12.40 -16.94
CA LEU A 120 -6.32 12.49 -18.10
C LEU A 120 -6.36 13.88 -18.75
N ALA A 121 -7.56 14.46 -18.91
CA ALA A 121 -7.71 15.82 -19.43
C ALA A 121 -7.01 16.86 -18.53
N ALA A 122 -7.13 16.73 -17.21
CA ALA A 122 -6.45 17.61 -16.26
C ALA A 122 -4.92 17.42 -16.28
N CYS A 123 -4.42 16.19 -16.45
CA CYS A 123 -3.00 15.90 -16.60
C CYS A 123 -2.39 16.61 -17.82
N MET A 124 -3.13 16.76 -18.92
CA MET A 124 -2.68 17.51 -20.10
C MET A 124 -2.52 19.01 -19.81
N GLN A 125 -3.33 19.56 -18.91
CA GLN A 125 -3.30 20.99 -18.55
C GLN A 125 -2.35 21.30 -17.39
N HIS A 126 -2.02 20.29 -16.58
CA HIS A 126 -1.23 20.45 -15.38
C HIS A 126 -0.22 19.29 -15.22
N PRO A 127 0.97 19.39 -15.83
CA PRO A 127 1.97 18.31 -15.82
C PRO A 127 2.31 17.72 -14.44
N PRO A 128 2.30 18.48 -13.32
CA PRO A 128 2.48 17.88 -11.99
C PRO A 128 1.43 16.81 -11.61
N LEU A 129 0.20 16.87 -12.15
CA LEU A 129 -0.81 15.81 -11.93
C LEU A 129 -0.40 14.51 -12.62
N LEU A 130 0.19 14.59 -13.81
CA LEU A 130 0.68 13.42 -14.52
C LEU A 130 1.83 12.75 -13.77
N GLN A 131 2.77 13.55 -13.26
CA GLN A 131 3.87 13.05 -12.43
C GLN A 131 3.33 12.36 -11.17
N LEU A 132 2.31 12.94 -10.55
CA LEU A 132 1.65 12.36 -9.38
C LEU A 132 1.00 11.01 -9.70
N LEU A 133 0.26 10.93 -10.80
CA LEU A 133 -0.40 9.70 -11.26
C LEU A 133 0.63 8.59 -11.54
N HIS A 134 1.70 8.90 -12.30
CA HIS A 134 2.77 7.94 -12.59
C HIS A 134 3.51 7.50 -11.32
N ALA A 135 3.77 8.43 -10.40
CA ALA A 135 4.40 8.10 -9.13
C ALA A 135 3.50 7.19 -8.27
N ALA A 136 2.18 7.38 -8.31
CA ALA A 136 1.23 6.50 -7.63
C ALA A 136 1.22 5.09 -8.23
N MET A 137 1.18 4.96 -9.56
CA MET A 137 1.28 3.66 -10.24
C MET A 137 2.64 2.96 -9.96
N SER A 138 3.73 3.72 -9.97
CA SER A 138 5.07 3.18 -9.67
C SER A 138 5.17 2.66 -8.23
N ARG A 139 4.62 3.40 -7.26
CA ARG A 139 4.54 2.95 -5.86
C ARG A 139 3.70 1.70 -5.71
N GLU A 140 2.58 1.60 -6.42
CA GLU A 140 1.73 0.41 -6.43
C GLU A 140 2.52 -0.83 -6.88
N ILE A 141 3.21 -0.74 -8.03
CA ILE A 141 4.04 -1.83 -8.57
C ILE A 141 5.15 -2.24 -7.58
N ALA A 142 5.81 -1.26 -6.96
CA ALA A 142 6.85 -1.53 -5.97
C ALA A 142 6.26 -2.25 -4.74
N HIS A 143 5.10 -1.80 -4.26
CA HIS A 143 4.44 -2.39 -3.11
C HIS A 143 4.00 -3.84 -3.36
N ASP A 144 3.43 -4.13 -4.54
CA ASP A 144 3.04 -5.49 -4.92
C ASP A 144 4.26 -6.41 -5.01
N ARG A 145 5.36 -5.92 -5.58
CA ARG A 145 6.63 -6.65 -5.65
C ARG A 145 7.20 -6.95 -4.27
N ASP A 146 7.23 -5.96 -3.38
CA ASP A 146 7.77 -6.12 -2.04
C ASP A 146 6.91 -7.08 -1.20
N SER A 147 5.59 -7.02 -1.36
CA SER A 147 4.64 -7.98 -0.75
C SER A 147 4.87 -9.40 -1.25
N LEU A 148 5.05 -9.59 -2.57
CA LEU A 148 5.38 -10.89 -3.15
C LEU A 148 6.71 -11.43 -2.63
N MET A 149 7.74 -10.58 -2.55
CA MET A 149 9.05 -10.96 -2.02
C MET A 149 8.97 -11.37 -0.54
N SER A 150 8.18 -10.65 0.26
CA SER A 150 7.91 -10.99 1.67
C SER A 150 7.31 -12.39 1.79
N VAL A 151 6.30 -12.70 0.98
CA VAL A 151 5.67 -14.03 0.95
C VAL A 151 6.65 -15.14 0.52
N CYS A 152 7.49 -14.87 -0.48
CA CYS A 152 8.40 -15.87 -1.05
C CYS A 152 9.67 -16.13 -0.22
N THR A 153 10.14 -15.14 0.54
CA THR A 153 11.47 -15.21 1.17
C THR A 153 11.47 -15.22 2.69
N LEU A 154 10.43 -14.66 3.33
CA LEU A 154 10.40 -14.55 4.78
C LEU A 154 9.76 -15.78 5.45
N PRO A 155 10.33 -16.26 6.57
CA PRO A 155 9.64 -17.24 7.41
C PRO A 155 8.35 -16.64 7.99
N ALA A 156 7.41 -17.49 8.41
CA ALA A 156 6.07 -17.06 8.82
C ALA A 156 6.05 -15.95 9.88
N ASP A 157 6.90 -16.05 10.89
CA ASP A 157 6.95 -15.04 11.96
C ASP A 157 7.48 -13.69 11.46
N ALA A 158 8.44 -13.72 10.54
CA ALA A 158 8.97 -12.51 9.90
C ALA A 158 7.96 -11.87 8.95
N ARG A 159 7.15 -12.67 8.23
CA ARG A 159 6.04 -12.14 7.41
C ARG A 159 5.03 -11.35 8.26
N VAL A 160 4.69 -11.85 9.45
CA VAL A 160 3.80 -11.12 10.36
C VAL A 160 4.47 -9.86 10.90
N ALA A 161 5.76 -9.91 11.27
CA ALA A 161 6.48 -8.72 11.73
C ALA A 161 6.55 -7.64 10.63
N ASP A 162 6.83 -8.05 9.40
CA ASP A 162 6.90 -7.20 8.22
C ASP A 162 5.54 -6.56 7.87
N PHE A 163 4.46 -7.35 7.97
CA PHE A 163 3.09 -6.85 7.86
C PHE A 163 2.75 -5.75 8.89
N LEU A 164 3.10 -5.97 10.16
CA LEU A 164 2.86 -4.97 11.22
C LEU A 164 3.73 -3.72 11.01
N ARG A 165 4.96 -3.89 10.51
CA ARG A 165 5.87 -2.80 10.16
C ARG A 165 5.28 -1.95 9.06
N TYR A 166 4.86 -2.57 7.94
CA TYR A 166 4.20 -1.88 6.83
C TYR A 166 2.94 -1.12 7.28
N TRP A 167 2.13 -1.73 8.15
CA TRP A 167 0.95 -1.08 8.72
C TRP A 167 1.34 0.17 9.54
N ALA A 168 2.34 0.06 10.42
CA ALA A 168 2.79 1.17 11.25
C ALA A 168 3.42 2.31 10.41
N GLU A 169 4.24 1.97 9.40
CA GLU A 169 4.83 2.95 8.47
C GLU A 169 3.73 3.69 7.68
N SER A 170 2.74 2.95 7.20
CA SER A 170 1.57 3.52 6.52
C SER A 170 0.80 4.50 7.43
N LEU A 171 0.76 4.29 8.75
CA LEU A 171 0.16 5.25 9.68
C LEU A 171 1.10 6.46 9.92
N ALA A 172 2.40 6.22 10.03
CA ALA A 172 3.42 7.24 10.25
C ALA A 172 3.45 8.31 9.13
N GLU A 173 3.41 7.86 7.87
CA GLU A 173 3.40 8.73 6.68
C GLU A 173 2.21 9.72 6.68
N ARG A 174 1.18 9.43 7.48
CA ARG A 174 -0.06 10.19 7.56
C ARG A 174 -0.20 10.93 8.89
N GLY A 175 0.87 10.99 9.68
CA GLY A 175 0.91 11.68 10.98
C GLY A 175 0.05 11.01 12.05
N MET A 176 -0.29 9.73 11.89
CA MET A 176 -1.06 8.97 12.87
C MET A 176 -0.14 8.27 13.87
N ARG A 177 -0.68 7.95 15.04
CA ARG A 177 0.03 7.17 16.06
C ARG A 177 0.35 5.77 15.56
N THR A 178 1.58 5.34 15.80
CA THR A 178 2.12 4.04 15.39
C THR A 178 2.34 3.10 16.56
N ASP A 179 2.30 3.61 17.78
CA ASP A 179 2.58 2.87 19.01
C ASP A 179 1.44 1.92 19.41
N GLN A 180 0.27 2.09 18.80
CA GLN A 180 -0.85 1.17 18.87
C GLN A 180 -1.58 1.13 17.53
N ILE A 181 -1.81 -0.07 17.02
CA ILE A 181 -2.59 -0.31 15.80
C ILE A 181 -3.76 -1.24 16.10
N THR A 182 -4.91 -0.95 15.50
CA THR A 182 -6.08 -1.84 15.55
C THR A 182 -6.17 -2.62 14.24
N LEU A 183 -5.91 -3.91 14.32
CA LEU A 183 -6.02 -4.81 13.17
C LEU A 183 -7.49 -5.03 12.82
N ARG A 184 -7.95 -4.38 11.75
CA ARG A 184 -9.33 -4.53 11.23
C ARG A 184 -9.56 -5.84 10.46
N MET A 185 -8.49 -6.57 10.19
CA MET A 185 -8.53 -7.89 9.55
C MET A 185 -8.63 -9.01 10.59
N THR A 186 -9.37 -10.06 10.26
CA THR A 186 -9.35 -11.32 10.99
C THR A 186 -8.02 -12.06 10.81
N ARG A 187 -7.73 -13.05 11.65
CA ARG A 187 -6.53 -13.89 11.47
C ARG A 187 -6.58 -14.71 10.18
N ALA A 188 -7.79 -15.11 9.76
CA ALA A 188 -7.98 -15.79 8.49
C ALA A 188 -7.66 -14.87 7.31
N GLU A 189 -8.10 -13.61 7.33
CA GLU A 189 -7.77 -12.62 6.28
C GLU A 189 -6.29 -12.27 6.28
N ILE A 190 -5.66 -12.09 7.44
CA ILE A 190 -4.21 -11.86 7.51
C ILE A 190 -3.46 -13.09 6.97
N GLY A 191 -3.92 -14.29 7.32
CA GLY A 191 -3.34 -15.54 6.82
C GLY A 191 -3.47 -15.65 5.31
N ASN A 192 -4.65 -15.35 4.78
CA ASN A 192 -4.91 -15.30 3.35
C ASN A 192 -3.97 -14.30 2.66
N TYR A 193 -3.91 -13.04 3.11
CA TYR A 193 -3.01 -12.02 2.56
C TYR A 193 -1.53 -12.45 2.58
N LEU A 194 -1.09 -13.06 3.66
CA LEU A 194 0.32 -13.43 3.84
C LEU A 194 0.66 -14.82 3.31
N GLY A 195 -0.29 -15.59 2.77
CA GLY A 195 -0.06 -16.96 2.31
C GLY A 195 0.27 -17.94 3.45
N MET A 196 -0.49 -17.91 4.54
CA MET A 196 -0.35 -18.80 5.69
C MET A 196 -1.69 -19.10 6.38
N THR A 197 -1.75 -20.12 7.24
CA THR A 197 -2.97 -20.43 7.98
C THR A 197 -3.21 -19.45 9.14
N LEU A 198 -4.46 -19.30 9.57
CA LEU A 198 -4.82 -18.42 10.71
C LEU A 198 -4.11 -18.83 12.01
N GLU A 199 -3.87 -20.13 12.21
CA GLU A 199 -3.15 -20.66 13.38
C GLU A 199 -1.69 -20.24 13.33
N THR A 200 -1.11 -20.21 12.13
CA THR A 200 0.27 -19.77 11.91
C THR A 200 0.41 -18.27 12.20
N VAL A 201 -0.52 -17.43 11.72
CA VAL A 201 -0.58 -16.01 12.10
C VAL A 201 -0.68 -15.85 13.62
N SER A 202 -1.56 -16.63 14.26
CA SER A 202 -1.78 -16.56 15.71
C SER A 202 -0.55 -16.98 16.52
N ARG A 203 0.19 -17.99 16.05
CA ARG A 203 1.47 -18.42 16.63
C ARG A 203 2.54 -17.33 16.48
N ALA A 204 2.68 -16.76 15.28
CA ALA A 204 3.63 -15.69 14.99
C ALA A 204 3.42 -14.47 15.87
N LEU A 205 2.18 -14.00 16.00
CA LEU A 205 1.83 -12.89 16.89
C LEU A 205 2.12 -13.20 18.36
N SER A 206 1.88 -14.44 18.79
CA SER A 206 2.20 -14.87 20.16
C SER A 206 3.71 -14.91 20.40
N ARG A 207 4.50 -15.30 19.40
CA ARG A 207 5.97 -15.26 19.46
C ARG A 207 6.48 -13.82 19.54
N LEU A 208 6.03 -12.93 18.65
CA LEU A 208 6.39 -11.51 18.68
C LEU A 208 6.09 -10.86 20.03
N ALA A 209 4.95 -11.21 20.63
CA ALA A 209 4.59 -10.72 21.96
C ALA A 209 5.48 -11.28 23.08
N ARG A 210 5.82 -12.59 23.01
CA ARG A 210 6.76 -13.23 23.96
C ARG A 210 8.15 -12.61 23.88
N ASP A 211 8.60 -12.30 22.66
CA ASP A 211 9.89 -11.68 22.38
C ASP A 211 9.86 -10.16 22.64
N LYS A 212 8.76 -9.63 23.18
CA LYS A 212 8.53 -8.22 23.53
C LYS A 212 8.65 -7.23 22.36
N VAL A 213 8.53 -7.72 21.12
CA VAL A 213 8.49 -6.90 19.91
C VAL A 213 7.15 -6.17 19.81
N ILE A 214 6.08 -6.81 20.26
CA ILE A 214 4.73 -6.25 20.33
C ILE A 214 4.09 -6.53 21.70
N GLY A 215 2.97 -5.87 21.98
CA GLY A 215 2.06 -6.20 23.09
C GLY A 215 0.60 -6.26 22.62
N PHE A 216 -0.28 -6.80 23.46
CA PHE A 216 -1.73 -6.75 23.23
C PHE A 216 -2.39 -5.85 24.28
N ALA A 217 -3.27 -4.94 23.85
CA ALA A 217 -3.92 -3.99 24.76
C ALA A 217 -5.19 -4.55 25.42
N GLU A 218 -5.92 -5.43 24.74
CA GLU A 218 -7.26 -5.89 25.16
C GLU A 218 -7.47 -7.41 25.01
N LYS A 219 -8.58 -7.88 25.60
CA LYS A 219 -9.11 -9.22 25.37
C LYS A 219 -9.63 -9.31 23.94
N GLY A 220 -8.90 -10.02 23.08
CA GLY A 220 -9.22 -10.16 21.64
C GLY A 220 -8.01 -9.98 20.73
N ARG A 221 -6.88 -9.46 21.25
CA ARG A 221 -5.59 -9.33 20.54
C ARG A 221 -5.66 -8.57 19.21
N ARG A 222 -6.72 -7.79 18.96
CA ARG A 222 -6.87 -6.95 17.75
C ARG A 222 -6.07 -5.67 17.88
N ASP A 223 -6.04 -5.11 19.08
CA ASP A 223 -5.21 -3.95 19.41
C ASP A 223 -3.80 -4.41 19.76
N VAL A 224 -2.89 -4.12 18.85
CA VAL A 224 -1.47 -4.45 18.94
C VAL A 224 -0.70 -3.19 19.32
N ARG A 225 0.00 -3.24 20.44
CA ARG A 225 0.96 -2.20 20.84
C ARG A 225 2.29 -2.50 20.17
N ILE A 226 2.91 -1.48 19.58
CA ILE A 226 4.21 -1.55 18.93
C ILE A 226 5.10 -0.53 19.65
N PRO A 227 5.82 -0.92 20.71
CA PRO A 227 6.62 0.01 21.50
C PRO A 227 7.71 0.70 20.67
N ASP A 228 8.23 -0.02 19.67
CA ASP A 228 9.25 0.45 18.74
C ASP A 228 9.04 -0.21 17.38
N VAL A 229 8.79 0.58 16.34
CA VAL A 229 8.66 0.08 14.96
C VAL A 229 9.98 -0.51 14.48
N GLY A 230 11.13 0.03 14.93
CA GLY A 230 12.45 -0.50 14.62
C GLY A 230 12.67 -1.93 15.12
N ALA A 231 12.01 -2.31 16.22
CA ALA A 231 12.08 -3.67 16.76
C ALA A 231 11.46 -4.72 15.81
N LEU A 232 10.45 -4.33 15.01
CA LEU A 232 9.87 -5.20 13.97
C LEU A 232 10.89 -5.44 12.86
N SER A 233 11.54 -4.39 12.36
CA SER A 233 12.59 -4.49 11.35
C SER A 233 13.77 -5.35 11.86
N ALA A 234 14.21 -5.13 13.09
CA ALA A 234 15.25 -5.94 13.71
C ALA A 234 14.84 -7.41 13.84
N PHE A 235 13.57 -7.69 14.15
CA PHE A 235 13.05 -9.06 14.20
C PHE A 235 13.11 -9.73 12.82
N VAL A 236 12.66 -9.04 11.77
CA VAL A 236 12.73 -9.55 10.38
C VAL A 236 14.17 -9.88 10.00
N GLN A 237 15.11 -8.97 10.27
CA GLN A 237 16.53 -9.18 9.96
C GLN A 237 17.14 -10.37 10.72
N ARG A 238 16.79 -10.55 12.01
CA ARG A 238 17.23 -11.72 12.79
C ARG A 238 16.70 -13.03 12.22
N CYS A 239 15.50 -13.04 11.66
CA CYS A 239 14.91 -14.21 11.02
C CYS A 239 15.54 -14.54 9.66
N LEU A 240 16.13 -13.55 9.00
CA LEU A 240 16.86 -13.70 7.74
C LEU A 240 18.33 -14.07 7.93
N ALA A 241 18.92 -13.71 9.07
CA ALA A 241 20.30 -14.05 9.36
C ALA A 241 20.49 -15.58 9.37
N PRO A 242 21.47 -16.13 8.64
CA PRO A 242 21.77 -17.55 8.71
C PRO A 242 22.12 -17.90 10.17
N ALA A 243 21.67 -19.07 10.64
CA ALA A 243 22.09 -19.59 11.93
C ALA A 243 23.62 -19.54 11.97
N ALA A 244 24.19 -18.78 12.91
CA ALA A 244 25.64 -18.63 13.04
C ALA A 244 26.27 -20.03 13.02
N PRO A 245 27.36 -20.27 12.25
CA PRO A 245 28.02 -21.56 12.28
C PRO A 245 28.47 -21.80 13.72
N MET A 246 27.98 -22.89 14.32
CA MET A 246 28.49 -23.38 15.59
C MET A 246 29.98 -23.69 15.35
N LEU A 247 30.85 -22.83 15.88
CA LEU A 247 32.29 -23.11 15.94
C LEU A 247 32.46 -24.38 16.77
N GLN A 248 32.89 -25.46 16.10
CA GLN A 248 33.38 -26.69 16.72
C GLN A 248 34.76 -26.46 17.33
#